data_AF-X1HFM5-F1
#
_entry.id   AF-X1HFM5-F1
#
_cell.length_a   1.000
_cell.length_b   1.000
_cell.length_c   1.000
_cell.angle_alpha   90.00
_cell.angle_beta   90.00
_cell.angle_gamma   90.00
#
_symmetry.space_group_name_H-M   'P 1'
#
loop_
_entity.id
_entity.type
_entity.pdbx_description
1 polymer ?
#
loop_
_entity_poly.entity_id
_entity_poly.type
_entity_poly.pdbx_seq_one_letter_code
_entity_poly.pdbx_strand_id
1 'polypeptide(L)' 'MKNQADVLKTKLEPEELLSVLSRLSLVIGVRLHSIIFSSMANIPFVAFNYDPKVKYFVEDLGLSELLLEI' A
#
# COMPACT_ATOMS: atom_id res chain seq x y z
N MET A 1 14.75 12.65 17.04
CA MET A 1 14.38 13.06 15.68
C MET A 1 12.90 13.40 15.70
N LYS A 2 12.50 14.64 15.33
CA LYS A 2 11.09 14.96 15.08
C LYS A 2 10.67 14.22 13.81
N ASN A 3 9.47 13.63 13.81
CA ASN A 3 8.90 12.81 12.72
C ASN A 3 9.05 13.50 11.36
N GLN A 4 10.09 13.13 10.59
CA GLN A 4 10.26 13.61 9.22
C GLN A 4 9.25 12.87 8.34
N ALA A 5 8.47 13.64 7.59
CA ALA A 5 7.49 13.13 6.65
C ALA A 5 7.47 14.04 5.43
N ASP A 6 7.50 13.44 4.26
CA ASP A 6 7.40 14.13 2.98
C ASP A 6 6.05 13.83 2.34
N VAL A 7 5.44 14.85 1.74
CA VAL A 7 4.19 14.72 0.99
C VAL A 7 4.50 14.86 -0.50
N LEU A 8 4.27 13.79 -1.24
CA LEU A 8 4.29 13.81 -2.71
C LEU A 8 3.07 14.60 -3.23
N LYS A 9 3.28 15.86 -3.60
CA LYS A 9 2.24 16.76 -4.13
C LYS A 9 2.07 16.67 -5.65
N THR A 10 3.04 16.09 -6.34
CA THR A 10 3.03 15.95 -7.79
C THR A 10 2.08 14.82 -8.18
N LYS A 11 1.29 15.03 -9.24
CA LYS A 11 0.54 13.94 -9.86
C LYS A 11 1.54 13.04 -10.59
N LEU A 12 1.51 11.76 -10.26
CA LEU A 12 2.33 10.73 -10.87
C LEU A 12 1.41 9.86 -11.73
N GLU A 13 1.89 9.52 -12.92
CA GLU A 13 1.30 8.43 -13.69
C GLU A 13 1.54 7.09 -12.96
N PRO A 14 0.73 6.04 -13.20
CA PRO A 14 0.84 4.77 -12.48
C PRO A 14 2.25 4.16 -12.49
N GLU A 15 2.96 4.25 -13.61
CA GLU A 15 4.32 3.75 -13.79
C GLU A 15 5.34 4.51 -12.93
N GLU A 16 5.18 5.82 -12.80
CA GLU A 16 6.01 6.67 -11.95
C GLU A 16 5.76 6.36 -10.48
N LEU A 17 4.49 6.16 -10.10
CA LEU A 17 4.13 5.76 -8.74
C LEU A 17 4.73 4.38 -8.38
N LEU A 18 4.67 3.41 -9.30
CA LEU A 18 5.33 2.10 -9.11
C LEU A 18 6.84 2.24 -8.92
N SER A 19 7.49 3.10 -9.72
CA SER A 19 8.93 3.39 -9.58
C SER A 19 9.25 3.96 -8.20
N VAL A 20 8.43 4.88 -7.68
CA VAL A 20 8.58 5.42 -6.32
C VAL A 20 8.36 4.33 -5.27
N LEU A 21 7.28 3.56 -5.37
CA LEU A 21 6.94 2.51 -4.41
C LEU A 21 8.02 1.44 -4.34
N SER A 22 8.62 1.05 -5.47
CA SER A 22 9.69 0.03 -5.55
C SER A 22 10.93 0.33 -4.69
N ARG A 23 11.07 1.58 -4.24
CA ARG A 23 12.18 2.06 -3.40
C ARG A 23 11.82 2.11 -1.92
N LEU A 24 10.57 1.81 -1.55
CA LEU A 24 10.12 1.78 -0.17
C LEU A 24 10.42 0.44 0.49
N SER A 25 10.53 0.43 1.81
CA SER A 25 10.68 -0.81 2.59
C SER A 25 9.34 -1.39 3.06
N LEU A 26 8.28 -0.57 3.09
CA LEU A 26 6.95 -0.94 3.57
C LEU A 26 5.91 0.08 3.07
N VAL A 27 4.71 -0.40 2.76
CA VAL A 27 3.53 0.44 2.50
C VAL A 27 2.47 0.19 3.57
N ILE A 28 1.95 1.26 4.18
CA ILE A 28 0.83 1.17 5.12
C ILE A 28 -0.32 1.98 4.53
N GLY A 29 -1.45 1.34 4.26
CA GLY A 29 -2.50 1.97 3.47
C GLY A 29 -3.92 1.48 3.74
N VAL A 30 -4.87 2.40 3.64
CA VAL A 30 -6.33 2.11 3.67
C VAL A 30 -6.91 1.99 2.25
N ARG A 31 -6.14 2.38 1.22
CA ARG A 31 -6.62 2.49 -0.17
C ARG A 31 -6.23 1.25 -0.95
N LEU A 32 -7.21 0.67 -1.67
CA LEU A 32 -7.00 -0.50 -2.51
C LEU A 32 -5.81 -0.36 -3.46
N HIS A 33 -5.70 0.76 -4.18
CA HIS A 33 -4.60 0.97 -5.14
C HIS A 33 -3.23 1.03 -4.47
N SER A 34 -3.13 1.50 -3.23
CA SER A 34 -1.87 1.44 -2.48
C SER A 34 -1.45 -0.01 -2.25
N ILE A 35 -2.40 -0.89 -1.94
CA ILE A 35 -2.15 -2.31 -1.70
C ILE A 35 -1.83 -3.04 -3.02
N ILE A 36 -2.62 -2.81 -4.08
CA ILE A 36 -2.36 -3.37 -5.42
C ILE A 36 -0.96 -3.01 -5.90
N PHE A 37 -0.59 -1.72 -5.85
CA PHE A 37 0.72 -1.30 -6.36
C PHE A 37 1.87 -1.78 -5.48
N SER A 38 1.69 -1.87 -4.16
CA SER A 38 2.70 -2.48 -3.29
C SER A 38 2.93 -3.95 -3.61
N SER A 39 1.85 -4.71 -3.86
CA SER A 39 1.92 -6.11 -4.28
C SER A 39 2.62 -6.25 -5.64
N MET A 40 2.24 -5.44 -6.63
CA MET A 40 2.89 -5.43 -7.95
C MET A 40 4.39 -5.09 -7.88
N ALA A 41 4.76 -4.16 -6.99
CA ALA A 41 6.15 -3.73 -6.81
C ALA A 41 6.98 -4.69 -5.93
N ASN A 42 6.40 -5.81 -5.45
CA ASN A 42 7.01 -6.72 -4.48
C ASN A 42 7.46 -6.03 -3.19
N ILE A 43 6.69 -5.04 -2.73
CA ILE A 43 6.96 -4.32 -1.48
C ILE A 43 6.00 -4.82 -0.40
N PRO A 44 6.52 -5.17 0.80
CA PRO A 44 5.68 -5.53 1.93
C PRO A 44 4.63 -4.45 2.23
N PHE A 45 3.45 -4.86 2.68
CA PHE A 45 2.39 -3.92 3.03
C PHE A 45 1.63 -4.31 4.30
N VAL A 46 0.97 -3.32 4.90
CA VAL A 46 -0.09 -3.49 5.90
C VAL A 46 -1.33 -2.78 5.38
N ALA A 47 -2.44 -3.52 5.32
CA ALA A 47 -3.72 -3.01 4.85
C ALA A 47 -4.69 -2.86 6.02
N PHE A 48 -5.43 -1.76 6.07
CA PHE A 48 -6.52 -1.63 7.05
C PHE A 48 -7.82 -2.21 6.50
N ASN A 49 -8.53 -2.99 7.31
CA ASN A 49 -9.86 -3.51 7.00
C ASN A 49 -10.93 -2.41 7.10
N TYR A 50 -10.86 -1.44 6.20
CA TYR A 50 -11.78 -0.29 6.17
C TYR A 50 -12.89 -0.43 5.10
N ASP A 51 -12.55 -1.03 3.96
CA ASP A 51 -13.45 -1.19 2.82
C ASP A 51 -13.41 -2.65 2.35
N PRO A 52 -14.56 -3.31 2.10
CA PRO A 52 -14.61 -4.71 1.69
C PRO A 52 -13.69 -5.06 0.52
N LYS A 53 -13.46 -4.13 -0.41
CA LYS A 53 -12.58 -4.37 -1.57
C LYS A 53 -11.11 -4.57 -1.17
N VAL A 54 -10.65 -3.91 -0.11
CA VAL A 54 -9.28 -4.07 0.40
C VAL A 54 -9.16 -5.44 1.04
N LYS A 55 -10.12 -5.80 1.89
CA LYS A 55 -10.20 -7.12 2.51
C LYS A 55 -10.18 -8.24 1.47
N TYR A 56 -11.10 -8.21 0.51
CA TYR A 56 -11.20 -9.26 -0.51
C TYR A 56 -9.93 -9.37 -1.36
N PHE A 57 -9.28 -8.25 -1.69
CA PHE A 57 -8.01 -8.29 -2.40
C PHE A 57 -6.89 -8.97 -1.58
N VAL A 58 -6.78 -8.64 -0.29
CA VAL A 58 -5.76 -9.24 0.60
C VAL A 58 -6.04 -10.72 0.87
N GLU A 59 -7.31 -11.10 1.01
CA GLU A 59 -7.74 -12.50 1.12
C GLU A 59 -7.46 -13.31 -0.16
N ASP A 60 -7.70 -12.72 -1.34
CA ASP A 60 -7.41 -13.35 -2.64
C ASP A 60 -5.91 -13.59 -2.86
N LEU A 61 -5.06 -12.71 -2.33
CA LEU A 61 -3.61 -12.92 -2.29
C LEU A 61 -3.18 -13.99 -1.27
N GLY A 62 -4.08 -14.47 -0.41
CA GLY A 62 -3.76 -15.41 0.66
C GLY A 62 -2.95 -14.79 1.81
N LEU A 63 -3.01 -13.46 1.98
CA LEU A 63 -2.18 -12.69 2.92
C LEU A 63 -3.02 -12.04 4.03
N SER A 64 -4.01 -12.76 4.56
CA SER A 64 -4.97 -12.23 5.54
C SER A 64 -4.31 -11.72 6.83
N GLU A 65 -3.11 -12.21 7.16
CA GLU A 65 -2.28 -11.74 8.27
C GLU A 65 -1.78 -10.29 8.12
N LEU A 66 -1.80 -9.74 6.91
CA LEU A 66 -1.43 -8.35 6.63
C LEU A 66 -2.62 -7.39 6.76
N LEU A 67 -3.80 -7.91 7.07
CA LEU A 67 -5.03 -7.13 7.26
C LEU A 67 -5.21 -6.75 8.73
N LEU A 68 -5.15 -5.45 9.02
CA LEU A 68 -5.38 -4.89 10.34
C LEU A 68 -6.85 -4.54 10.53
N GLU A 69 -7.49 -5.16 11.52
CA GLU A 69 -8.83 -4.78 11.99
C GLU A 69 -8.78 -3.46 12.78
N ILE A 70 -9.70 -2.54 12.48
CA ILE A 70 -9.81 -1.20 13.10
C ILE A 70 -11.24 -0.87 13.52
#